data_AF-A0A815BUF0-F1
#
_entry.id   AF-A0A815BUF0-F1
#
_cell.length_a   1.000
_cell.length_b   1.000
_cell.length_c   1.000
_cell.angle_alpha   90.00
_cell.angle_beta   90.00
_cell.angle_gamma   90.00
#
_symmetry.space_group_name_H-M   'P 1'
#
loop_
_entity.id
_entity.type
_entity.pdbx_description
1 polymer ?
#
loop_
_entity_poly.entity_id
_entity_poly.type
_entity_poly.pdbx_seq_one_letter_code
_entity_poly.pdbx_strand_id
1 'polypeptide(L)'
;MMANNMKSETMLMSGVTVDFPYKPYPCQIAMLGRIIKALQQSKHCLLESPTGTGKTLTLLCASLAWQQKEIEQLRISSLNENTDNATESTTKPTPISRIFYCTRTHKQLEQVAKQLSNTIYKDKIRMTLLSSRDNYCIHPTVSKGPNKNHECIKITRPNQDKFGANRFKSECGYYERLKGKIANDFIRSYSKPLPRVFDIEQFSDYCRTAHGICPYYTSRLLIHDVQIILCPYNYLIDPRVRNSMQMSINNAIIIIDEAHNIEDCARESMKFEMRKYDFEQALQEISMNQKAFEIAQVKVAQLIVNESGFSSTQEPLSSTQLTVTQQQAARRSSGYSEYDQLNEEPDLLEYLN
;
A
#
# COMPACT_ATOMS: atom_id res chain seq x y z
N MET A 1 38.55 6.18 9.37
CA MET A 1 37.23 6.83 9.27
C MET A 1 36.75 7.09 10.68
N MET A 2 36.73 8.34 11.11
CA MET A 2 36.41 8.73 12.49
C MET A 2 34.92 8.49 12.76
N ALA A 3 34.61 7.51 13.60
CA ALA A 3 33.35 7.47 14.32
C ALA A 3 33.36 8.66 15.29
N ASN A 4 32.81 9.80 14.86
CA ASN A 4 32.59 10.92 15.76
C ASN A 4 31.61 10.45 16.83
N ASN A 5 32.11 10.29 18.05
CA ASN A 5 31.36 10.21 19.30
C ASN A 5 30.59 11.53 19.51
N MET A 6 29.61 11.83 18.66
CA MET A 6 28.63 12.87 18.95
C MET A 6 27.76 12.33 20.07
N LYS A 7 27.93 12.87 21.28
CA LYS A 7 27.02 12.58 22.38
C LYS A 7 25.63 13.04 21.97
N SER A 8 24.67 12.13 22.04
CA SER A 8 23.26 12.45 21.90
C SER A 8 22.84 13.48 22.94
N GLU A 9 21.92 14.37 22.58
CA GLU A 9 21.39 15.39 23.47
C GLU A 9 19.89 15.22 23.63
N THR A 10 19.44 15.18 24.88
CA THR A 10 18.02 15.10 25.22
C THR A 10 17.54 16.48 25.67
N MET A 11 16.45 16.96 25.08
CA MET A 11 15.90 18.28 25.36
C MET A 11 14.39 18.22 25.62
N LEU A 12 13.93 18.99 26.61
CA LEU A 12 12.51 19.12 26.92
C LEU A 12 11.91 20.28 26.13
N MET A 13 10.93 19.98 25.27
CA MET A 13 10.25 20.98 24.44
C MET A 13 8.74 20.89 24.65
N SER A 14 8.16 21.93 25.25
CA SER A 14 6.71 21.99 25.53
C SER A 14 6.18 20.73 26.26
N GLY A 15 7.00 20.16 27.15
CA GLY A 15 6.66 18.91 27.87
C GLY A 15 6.84 17.62 27.06
N VAL A 16 7.47 17.66 25.87
CA VAL A 16 7.89 16.49 25.10
C VAL A 16 9.40 16.34 25.22
N THR A 17 9.86 15.17 25.65
CA THR A 17 11.29 14.85 25.70
C THR A 17 11.76 14.40 24.32
N VAL A 18 12.68 15.15 23.73
CA VAL A 18 13.24 14.87 22.40
C VAL A 18 14.69 14.42 22.54
N ASP A 19 14.96 13.18 22.17
CA ASP A 19 16.31 12.66 21.97
C ASP A 19 16.81 13.06 20.57
N PHE A 20 17.90 13.81 20.48
CA PHE A 20 18.56 14.17 19.23
C PHE A 20 19.92 13.48 19.14
N PRO A 21 20.34 12.95 17.98
CA PRO A 21 21.56 12.12 17.89
C PRO A 21 22.87 12.90 18.07
N TYR A 22 22.79 14.23 18.12
CA TYR A 22 23.91 15.12 18.42
C TYR A 22 23.40 16.42 19.04
N LYS A 23 24.31 17.36 19.36
CA LYS A 23 23.91 18.70 19.80
C LYS A 23 23.25 19.49 18.67
N PRO A 24 21.93 19.74 18.70
CA PRO A 24 21.22 20.37 17.59
C PRO A 24 21.69 21.81 17.36
N TYR A 25 21.65 22.24 16.10
CA TYR A 25 21.87 23.64 15.75
C TYR A 25 20.70 24.53 16.19
N PRO A 26 20.91 25.84 16.41
CA PRO A 26 19.83 26.76 16.79
C PRO A 26 18.60 26.73 15.87
N CYS A 27 18.81 26.58 14.56
CA CYS A 27 17.73 26.46 13.59
C CYS A 27 16.93 25.15 13.75
N GLN A 28 17.60 24.04 14.11
CA GLN A 28 16.95 22.76 14.39
C GLN A 28 16.14 22.85 15.68
N ILE A 29 16.68 23.49 16.73
CA ILE A 29 15.96 23.73 17.99
C ILE A 29 14.69 24.55 17.72
N ALA A 30 14.80 25.63 16.95
CA ALA A 30 13.64 26.45 16.58
C ALA A 30 12.58 25.64 15.83
N MET A 31 13.00 24.81 14.87
CA MET A 31 12.10 23.95 14.09
C MET A 31 11.45 22.86 14.96
N LEU A 32 12.21 22.16 15.81
CA LEU A 32 11.70 21.17 16.77
C LEU A 32 10.58 21.78 17.63
N GLY A 33 10.79 22.96 18.19
CA GLY A 33 9.80 23.65 19.02
C GLY A 33 8.52 23.99 18.26
N ARG A 34 8.63 24.40 16.98
CA ARG A 34 7.47 24.69 16.12
C ARG A 34 6.69 23.43 15.76
N ILE A 35 7.38 22.34 15.42
CA ILE A 35 6.74 21.05 15.10
C ILE A 35 5.98 20.54 16.32
N ILE A 36 6.63 20.47 17.49
CA ILE A 36 6.01 19.93 18.71
C ILE A 36 4.79 20.75 19.12
N LYS A 37 4.89 22.08 19.06
CA LYS A 37 3.75 22.95 19.35
C LYS A 37 2.59 22.73 18.38
N ALA A 38 2.88 22.54 17.09
CA ALA A 38 1.84 22.26 16.08
C ALA A 38 1.15 20.92 16.33
N LEU A 39 1.92 19.86 16.63
CA LEU A 39 1.40 18.54 16.96
C LEU A 39 0.50 18.58 18.20
N GLN A 40 0.94 19.22 19.29
CA GLN A 40 0.14 19.37 20.51
C GLN A 40 -1.16 20.15 20.30
N GLN A 41 -1.18 21.09 19.36
CA GLN A 41 -2.36 21.90 19.06
C GLN A 41 -3.23 21.32 17.94
N SER A 42 -2.88 20.15 17.40
CA SER A 42 -3.54 19.56 16.22
C SER A 42 -3.63 20.54 15.05
N LYS A 43 -2.54 21.27 14.75
CA LYS A 43 -2.47 22.29 13.69
C LYS A 43 -1.53 21.88 12.57
N HIS A 44 -1.81 22.40 11.37
CA HIS A 44 -0.88 22.35 10.25
C HIS A 44 0.30 23.30 10.46
N CYS A 45 1.49 22.91 9.99
CA CYS A 45 2.70 23.70 10.08
C CYS A 45 3.41 23.73 8.73
N LEU A 46 3.63 24.93 8.19
CA LEU A 46 4.49 25.14 7.03
C LEU A 46 5.86 25.59 7.52
N LEU A 47 6.89 24.83 7.19
CA LEU A 47 8.26 25.05 7.67
C LEU A 47 9.18 25.30 6.49
N GLU A 48 9.81 26.46 6.48
CA GLU A 48 10.88 26.79 5.54
C GLU A 48 12.23 26.67 6.24
N SER A 49 13.18 26.01 5.59
CA SER A 49 14.57 25.98 6.04
C SER A 49 15.48 25.68 4.85
N PRO A 50 16.68 26.29 4.76
CA PRO A 50 17.64 26.01 3.70
C PRO A 50 18.06 24.54 3.61
N THR A 51 18.61 24.11 2.49
CA THR A 51 19.21 22.78 2.34
C THR A 51 20.43 22.63 3.27
N GLY A 52 20.70 21.41 3.76
CA GLY A 52 21.86 21.13 4.61
C GLY A 52 21.71 21.47 6.09
N THR A 53 20.56 21.98 6.53
CA THR A 53 20.27 22.31 7.94
C THR A 53 19.76 21.12 8.78
N GLY A 54 19.64 19.94 8.17
CA GLY A 54 19.16 18.73 8.83
C GLY A 54 17.64 18.64 9.02
N LYS A 55 16.85 19.28 8.13
CA LYS A 55 15.37 19.23 8.12
C LYS A 55 14.80 17.83 8.37
N THR A 56 15.23 16.85 7.58
CA THR A 56 14.77 15.46 7.65
C THR A 56 14.92 14.88 9.05
N LEU A 57 16.09 15.05 9.66
CA LEU A 57 16.37 14.54 11.00
C LEU A 57 15.54 15.24 12.06
N THR A 58 15.38 16.57 11.95
CA THR A 58 14.52 17.36 12.83
C THR A 58 13.06 16.93 12.76
N LEU A 59 12.52 16.69 11.55
CA LEU A 59 11.17 16.19 11.34
C LEU A 59 10.96 14.81 11.97
N LEU A 60 11.91 13.89 11.76
CA LEU A 60 11.87 12.54 12.35
C LEU A 60 11.90 12.61 13.89
N CYS A 61 12.88 13.28 14.47
CA CYS A 61 13.04 13.33 15.93
C CYS A 61 11.86 13.98 16.63
N ALA A 62 11.33 15.12 16.13
CA ALA A 62 10.17 15.76 16.74
C ALA A 62 8.92 14.87 16.69
N SER A 63 8.63 14.29 15.53
CA SER A 63 7.40 13.52 15.33
C SER A 63 7.42 12.21 16.11
N LEU A 64 8.57 11.53 16.12
CA LEU A 64 8.75 10.28 16.88
C LEU A 64 8.75 10.53 18.39
N ALA A 65 9.38 11.61 18.86
CA ALA A 65 9.33 11.98 20.28
C ALA A 65 7.90 12.28 20.76
N TRP A 66 7.15 13.02 19.95
CA TRP A 66 5.75 13.31 20.26
C TRP A 66 4.89 12.05 20.29
N GLN A 67 5.04 11.16 19.30
CA GLN A 67 4.32 9.89 19.26
C GLN A 67 4.68 8.98 20.44
N GLN A 68 5.94 8.95 20.87
CA GLN A 68 6.34 8.20 22.06
C GLN A 68 5.68 8.72 23.33
N LYS A 69 5.56 10.03 23.47
CA LYS A 69 4.81 10.62 24.58
C LYS A 69 3.33 10.24 24.52
N GLU A 70 2.71 10.28 23.34
CA GLU A 70 1.32 9.86 23.14
C GLU A 70 1.13 8.40 23.56
N ILE A 71 2.00 7.50 23.11
CA ILE A 71 1.99 6.08 23.50
C ILE A 71 2.09 5.92 25.02
N GLU A 72 3.00 6.65 25.67
CA GLU A 72 3.18 6.59 27.12
C GLU A 72 1.95 7.12 27.88
N GLN A 73 1.35 8.21 27.41
CA GLN A 73 0.11 8.74 28.00
C GLN A 73 -1.07 7.78 27.89
N LEU A 74 -1.20 7.11 26.73
CA LEU A 74 -2.21 6.07 26.52
C LEU A 74 -1.95 4.84 27.40
N ARG A 75 -0.68 4.48 27.60
CA ARG A 75 -0.29 3.38 28.49
C ARG A 75 -0.65 3.70 29.95
N ILE A 76 -0.32 4.90 30.43
CA ILE A 76 -0.61 5.33 31.81
C ILE A 76 -2.12 5.40 32.04
N SER A 77 -2.89 5.96 31.10
CA SER A 77 -4.36 6.01 31.23
C SER A 77 -4.98 4.61 31.30
N SER A 78 -4.53 3.67 30.46
CA SER A 78 -4.99 2.29 30.51
C SER A 78 -4.65 1.56 31.82
N LEU A 79 -3.55 1.92 32.49
CA LEU A 79 -3.19 1.34 33.80
C LEU A 79 -4.08 1.89 34.92
N ASN A 80 -4.40 3.18 34.88
CA ASN A 80 -5.23 3.84 35.89
C ASN A 80 -6.70 3.38 35.82
N GLU A 81 -7.24 3.13 34.62
CA GLU A 81 -8.59 2.58 34.42
C GLU A 81 -8.77 1.17 35.01
N ASN A 82 -7.67 0.40 35.17
CA ASN A 82 -7.73 -0.94 35.77
C ASN A 82 -7.72 -0.92 37.32
N THR A 83 -7.35 0.20 37.94
CA THR A 83 -7.31 0.34 39.41
C THR A 83 -8.59 0.91 40.02
N ASP A 84 -9.40 1.63 39.22
CA ASP A 84 -10.67 2.20 39.66
C ASP A 84 -11.85 1.40 39.06
N ASN A 85 -12.57 0.65 39.90
CA ASN A 85 -13.64 -0.29 39.53
C ASN A 85 -14.70 0.25 38.53
N ALA A 86 -15.03 -0.61 37.56
CA ALA A 86 -16.37 -0.95 37.05
C ALA A 86 -17.43 0.17 37.05
N THR A 87 -17.26 1.19 36.21
CA THR A 87 -18.39 1.90 35.63
C THR A 87 -18.27 1.85 34.11
N GLU A 88 -19.32 1.32 33.47
CA GLU A 88 -19.42 1.10 32.04
C GLU A 88 -19.39 2.45 31.28
N SER A 89 -18.20 2.99 31.01
CA SER A 89 -18.01 3.93 29.91
C SER A 89 -17.28 3.20 28.78
N THR A 90 -18.06 2.79 27.78
CA THR A 90 -17.61 2.16 26.53
C THR A 90 -16.87 3.14 25.62
N THR A 91 -15.89 3.89 26.13
CA THR A 91 -15.01 4.70 25.29
C THR A 91 -13.93 3.80 24.73
N LYS A 92 -14.06 3.45 23.45
CA LYS A 92 -13.01 2.71 22.72
C LYS A 92 -11.67 3.43 22.91
N PRO A 93 -10.57 2.73 23.22
CA PRO A 93 -9.27 3.35 23.39
C PRO A 93 -8.91 4.14 22.13
N THR A 94 -8.50 5.40 22.30
CA THR A 94 -8.09 6.25 21.19
C THR A 94 -6.86 5.62 20.51
N PRO A 95 -6.90 5.35 19.19
CA PRO A 95 -5.79 4.71 18.51
C PRO A 95 -4.57 5.63 18.48
N ILE A 96 -3.36 5.08 18.64
CA ILE A 96 -2.10 5.84 18.53
C ILE A 96 -2.00 6.50 17.15
N SER A 97 -1.53 7.76 17.12
CA SER A 97 -1.38 8.49 15.87
C SER A 97 -0.27 7.90 15.01
N ARG A 98 -0.57 7.43 13.79
CA ARG A 98 0.45 6.91 12.86
C ARG A 98 1.17 8.05 12.13
N ILE A 99 2.46 7.89 11.89
CA ILE A 99 3.26 8.87 11.14
C ILE A 99 3.37 8.42 9.68
N PHE A 100 2.93 9.26 8.75
CA PHE A 100 3.22 9.11 7.33
C PHE A 100 4.31 10.12 6.96
N TYR A 101 5.48 9.61 6.57
CA TYR A 101 6.57 10.44 6.08
C TYR A 101 6.66 10.30 4.57
N CYS A 102 6.40 11.40 3.88
CA CYS A 102 6.33 11.39 2.44
C CYS A 102 7.38 12.28 1.80
N THR A 103 7.93 11.78 0.70
CA THR A 103 8.84 12.50 -0.17
C THR A 103 8.42 12.29 -1.63
N ARG A 104 9.07 13.00 -2.56
CA ARG A 104 8.77 12.86 -3.98
C ARG A 104 9.27 11.54 -4.57
N THR A 105 10.44 11.06 -4.14
CA THR A 105 11.14 9.96 -4.81
C THR A 105 11.53 8.84 -3.85
N HIS A 106 11.57 7.59 -4.36
CA HIS A 106 12.03 6.44 -3.57
C HIS A 106 13.45 6.61 -3.03
N LYS A 107 14.37 7.21 -3.81
CA LYS A 107 15.73 7.51 -3.35
C LYS A 107 15.76 8.44 -2.14
N GLN A 108 14.86 9.42 -2.07
CA GLN A 108 14.74 10.27 -0.87
C GLN A 108 14.20 9.46 0.32
N LEU A 109 13.24 8.55 0.11
CA LEU A 109 12.75 7.66 1.18
C LEU A 109 13.86 6.74 1.73
N GLU A 110 14.72 6.21 0.86
CA GLU A 110 15.89 5.43 1.28
C GLU A 110 16.85 6.26 2.14
N GLN A 111 17.07 7.53 1.77
CA GLN A 111 17.85 8.46 2.60
C GLN A 111 17.18 8.71 3.95
N VAL A 112 15.85 8.88 3.99
CA VAL A 112 15.09 9.05 5.24
C VAL A 112 15.21 7.80 6.12
N ALA A 113 15.08 6.59 5.55
CA ALA A 113 15.25 5.33 6.27
C ALA A 113 16.67 5.21 6.86
N LYS A 114 17.69 5.61 6.12
CA LYS A 114 19.08 5.67 6.60
C LYS A 114 19.29 6.73 7.69
N GLN A 115 18.63 7.89 7.61
CA GLN A 115 18.69 8.87 8.70
C GLN A 115 18.01 8.33 9.95
N LEU A 116 16.85 7.68 9.80
CA LEU A 116 16.09 7.06 10.88
C LEU A 116 16.91 5.97 11.61
N SER A 117 17.65 5.14 10.87
CA SER A 117 18.51 4.10 11.44
C SER A 117 19.69 4.64 12.26
N ASN A 118 20.05 5.91 12.08
CA ASN A 118 21.07 6.60 12.87
C ASN A 118 20.49 7.33 14.09
N THR A 119 19.19 7.20 14.36
CA THR A 119 18.56 7.81 15.54
C THR A 119 18.39 6.82 16.69
N ILE A 120 18.23 7.35 17.91
CA ILE A 120 17.89 6.56 19.11
C ILE A 120 16.47 5.94 19.00
N TYR A 121 15.62 6.49 18.14
CA TYR A 121 14.26 6.00 17.96
C TYR A 121 14.20 4.65 17.25
N LYS A 122 15.25 4.26 16.50
CA LYS A 122 15.27 3.04 15.67
C LYS A 122 14.85 1.76 16.42
N ASP A 123 15.19 1.66 17.71
CA ASP A 123 14.91 0.49 18.55
C ASP A 123 13.54 0.56 19.23
N LYS A 124 12.91 1.75 19.22
CA LYS A 124 11.64 2.04 19.90
C LYS A 124 10.42 1.98 18.96
N ILE A 125 10.63 1.90 17.65
CA ILE A 125 9.55 1.89 16.65
C ILE A 125 9.57 0.65 15.77
N ARG A 126 8.55 0.49 14.93
CA ARG A 126 8.56 -0.33 13.73
C ARG A 126 8.18 0.57 12.55
N MET A 127 8.81 0.33 11.41
CA MET A 127 8.50 1.04 10.17
C MET A 127 8.06 0.10 9.05
N THR A 128 7.37 0.66 8.06
CA THR A 128 7.28 0.08 6.72
C THR A 128 7.66 1.12 5.67
N LEU A 129 8.20 0.68 4.54
CA LEU A 129 8.49 1.51 3.38
C LEU A 129 7.60 1.01 2.23
N LEU A 130 6.82 1.91 1.65
CA LEU A 130 5.94 1.61 0.53
C LEU A 130 6.66 1.93 -0.78
N SER A 131 6.67 0.94 -1.68
CA SER A 131 7.37 1.02 -2.95
C SER A 131 6.63 0.28 -4.05
N SER A 132 6.89 0.66 -5.31
CA SER A 132 6.27 0.01 -6.46
C SER A 132 6.77 -1.43 -6.63
N ARG A 133 6.07 -2.19 -7.50
CA ARG A 133 6.52 -3.52 -7.92
C ARG A 133 7.87 -3.48 -8.65
N ASP A 134 8.29 -2.34 -9.18
CA ASP A 134 9.63 -2.19 -9.78
C ASP A 134 10.75 -2.36 -8.78
N ASN A 135 10.52 -1.94 -7.54
CA ASN A 135 11.52 -2.01 -6.49
C ASN A 135 11.39 -3.29 -5.65
N TYR A 136 10.16 -3.82 -5.48
CA TYR A 136 9.89 -4.95 -4.58
C TYR A 136 9.66 -6.30 -5.25
N CYS A 137 9.44 -6.37 -6.57
CA CYS A 137 9.16 -7.66 -7.21
C CYS A 137 10.42 -8.52 -7.28
N ILE A 138 10.39 -9.64 -6.52
CA ILE A 138 11.46 -10.65 -6.52
C ILE A 138 11.13 -11.88 -7.37
N HIS A 139 9.95 -11.92 -8.01
CA HIS A 139 9.56 -13.04 -8.87
C HIS A 139 10.45 -13.07 -10.14
N PRO A 140 11.11 -14.20 -10.48
CA PRO A 140 12.16 -14.25 -11.52
C PRO A 140 11.74 -13.74 -12.91
N THR A 141 10.50 -14.03 -13.31
CA THR A 141 9.94 -13.61 -14.61
C THR A 141 9.38 -12.19 -14.57
N VAL A 142 8.46 -11.91 -13.64
CA VAL A 142 7.80 -10.61 -13.51
C VAL A 142 8.78 -9.48 -13.23
N SER A 143 9.82 -9.69 -12.43
CA SER A 143 10.80 -8.64 -12.09
C SER A 143 11.59 -8.11 -13.29
N LYS A 144 11.70 -8.91 -14.35
CA LYS A 144 12.37 -8.56 -15.61
C LYS A 144 11.41 -8.09 -16.70
N GLY A 145 10.10 -8.18 -16.44
CA GLY A 145 9.06 -7.82 -17.39
C GLY A 145 8.93 -6.30 -17.58
N PRO A 146 8.43 -5.85 -18.75
CA PRO A 146 8.24 -4.44 -19.03
C PRO A 146 7.09 -3.82 -18.23
N ASN A 147 6.00 -4.57 -18.01
CA ASN A 147 4.85 -4.14 -17.21
C ASN A 147 4.65 -5.07 -16.01
N LYS A 148 5.38 -4.78 -14.92
CA LYS A 148 5.35 -5.62 -13.72
C LYS A 148 3.99 -5.63 -13.02
N ASN A 149 3.20 -4.56 -13.15
CA ASN A 149 1.84 -4.50 -12.58
C ASN A 149 0.94 -5.53 -13.27
N HIS A 150 0.84 -5.48 -14.60
CA HIS A 150 0.02 -6.40 -15.39
C HIS A 150 0.44 -7.86 -15.18
N GLU A 151 1.74 -8.13 -15.33
CA GLU A 151 2.27 -9.47 -15.16
C GLU A 151 2.08 -9.99 -13.73
N CYS A 152 2.20 -9.14 -12.70
CA CYS A 152 1.93 -9.55 -11.33
C CYS A 152 0.44 -9.88 -11.11
N ILE A 153 -0.48 -9.08 -11.63
CA ILE A 153 -1.93 -9.31 -11.48
C ILE A 153 -2.32 -10.64 -12.11
N LYS A 154 -1.88 -10.91 -13.35
CA LYS A 154 -2.13 -12.19 -14.05
C LYS A 154 -1.75 -13.42 -13.22
N ILE A 155 -0.65 -13.34 -12.48
CA ILE A 155 -0.12 -14.48 -11.70
C ILE A 155 -0.56 -14.49 -10.23
N THR A 156 -1.31 -13.48 -9.78
CA THR A 156 -1.85 -13.42 -8.42
C THR A 156 -3.35 -13.62 -8.40
N ARG A 157 -4.02 -13.34 -9.52
CA ARG A 157 -5.43 -13.61 -9.79
C ARG A 157 -5.51 -14.54 -11.01
N PRO A 158 -5.49 -15.87 -10.83
CA PRO A 158 -5.87 -16.74 -11.92
C PRO A 158 -7.33 -16.43 -12.26
N ASN A 159 -7.60 -16.03 -13.51
CA ASN A 159 -8.96 -15.91 -14.00
C ASN A 159 -9.69 -17.23 -13.71
N GLN A 160 -10.76 -17.18 -12.93
CA GLN A 160 -11.79 -18.18 -13.03
C GLN A 160 -12.51 -17.90 -14.35
N ASP A 161 -11.95 -18.39 -15.46
CA ASP A 161 -12.78 -18.59 -16.64
C ASP A 161 -13.91 -19.54 -16.18
N LYS A 162 -15.13 -19.02 -16.01
CA LYS A 162 -16.31 -19.81 -15.59
C LYS A 162 -16.59 -21.00 -16.53
N PHE A 163 -15.91 -21.05 -17.66
CA PHE A 163 -15.97 -22.08 -18.70
C PHE A 163 -14.82 -23.09 -18.66
N GLY A 164 -13.95 -23.08 -17.63
CA GLY A 164 -13.03 -24.18 -17.31
C GLY A 164 -11.94 -24.49 -18.34
N ALA A 165 -11.77 -23.67 -19.38
CA ALA A 165 -10.98 -24.05 -20.55
C ALA A 165 -9.49 -23.64 -20.51
N ASN A 166 -9.07 -22.73 -19.63
CA ASN A 166 -7.65 -22.42 -19.46
C ASN A 166 -7.30 -22.20 -17.98
N ARG A 167 -6.87 -23.27 -17.31
CA ARG A 167 -6.13 -23.15 -16.06
C ARG A 167 -4.73 -22.62 -16.38
N PHE A 168 -4.57 -21.31 -16.53
CA PHE A 168 -3.24 -20.73 -16.35
C PHE A 168 -2.84 -20.95 -14.89
N LYS A 169 -2.16 -22.09 -14.64
CA LYS A 169 -1.62 -22.45 -13.33
C LYS A 169 -0.39 -21.59 -13.08
N SER A 170 -0.64 -20.34 -12.72
CA SER A 170 0.40 -19.38 -12.41
C SER A 170 0.03 -18.69 -11.11
N GLU A 171 0.21 -19.43 -10.02
CA GLU A 171 0.15 -18.91 -8.66
C GLU A 171 1.56 -18.38 -8.31
N CYS A 172 1.69 -17.06 -8.15
CA CYS A 172 2.92 -16.47 -7.66
C CYS A 172 3.28 -17.10 -6.31
N GLY A 173 4.28 -18.00 -6.28
CA GLY A 173 4.60 -18.75 -5.07
C GLY A 173 4.98 -17.86 -3.88
N TYR A 174 5.49 -16.65 -4.12
CA TYR A 174 5.78 -15.67 -3.05
C TYR A 174 4.50 -15.08 -2.44
N TYR A 175 3.48 -14.86 -3.26
CA TYR A 175 2.19 -14.31 -2.84
C TYR A 175 1.33 -15.39 -2.16
N GLU A 176 1.28 -16.60 -2.69
CA GLU A 176 0.54 -17.70 -2.08
C GLU A 176 1.14 -18.12 -0.72
N ARG A 177 2.47 -18.15 -0.59
CA ARG A 177 3.11 -18.36 0.71
C ARG A 177 2.80 -17.25 1.70
N LEU A 178 2.63 -16.01 1.23
CA LEU A 178 2.23 -14.90 2.09
C LEU A 178 0.79 -15.13 2.60
N LYS A 179 -0.18 -15.42 1.72
CA LYS A 179 -1.56 -15.75 2.12
C LYS A 179 -1.61 -16.87 3.17
N GLY A 180 -0.92 -17.98 2.92
CA GLY A 180 -0.90 -19.12 3.84
C GLY A 180 -0.25 -18.80 5.20
N LYS A 181 0.68 -17.83 5.25
CA LYS A 181 1.34 -17.41 6.50
C LYS A 181 0.51 -16.38 7.28
N ILE A 182 -0.23 -15.50 6.61
CA ILE A 182 -1.11 -14.53 7.28
C ILE A 182 -2.15 -15.24 8.15
N ALA A 183 -2.77 -16.30 7.62
CA ALA A 183 -3.79 -17.08 8.30
C ALA A 183 -3.32 -17.76 9.62
N ASN A 184 -2.00 -17.78 9.88
CA ASN A 184 -1.40 -18.39 11.07
C ASN A 184 -0.81 -17.36 12.05
N ASP A 185 -1.23 -16.08 11.95
CA ASP A 185 -0.76 -14.96 12.79
C ASP A 185 0.79 -14.77 12.78
N PHE A 186 1.40 -15.20 11.68
CA PHE A 186 2.78 -15.69 11.64
C PHE A 186 3.85 -14.61 11.53
N ILE A 187 3.47 -13.37 11.16
CA ILE A 187 4.40 -12.22 11.04
C ILE A 187 5.08 -11.92 12.40
N ARG A 188 4.46 -12.30 13.53
CA ARG A 188 4.94 -12.02 14.89
C ARG A 188 5.89 -13.08 15.46
N SER A 189 5.92 -14.30 14.92
CA SER A 189 6.48 -15.49 15.60
C SER A 189 7.82 -16.01 15.04
N TYR A 190 8.59 -15.20 14.30
CA TYR A 190 9.81 -15.71 13.68
C TYR A 190 11.04 -15.72 14.57
N SER A 191 11.80 -16.82 14.47
CA SER A 191 13.15 -17.01 15.01
C SER A 191 14.19 -16.00 14.47
N LYS A 192 13.88 -15.29 13.38
CA LYS A 192 14.60 -14.10 12.89
C LYS A 192 13.63 -12.91 12.77
N PRO A 193 13.58 -12.00 13.75
CA PRO A 193 12.69 -10.83 13.69
C PRO A 193 13.12 -9.91 12.55
N LEU A 194 12.14 -9.32 11.87
CA LEU A 194 12.40 -8.25 10.90
C LEU A 194 13.08 -7.08 11.64
N PRO A 195 14.14 -6.46 11.08
CA PRO A 195 14.70 -5.24 11.65
C PRO A 195 13.60 -4.19 11.86
N ARG A 196 13.69 -3.43 12.95
CA ARG A 196 12.71 -2.37 13.24
C ARG A 196 12.74 -1.23 12.23
N VAL A 197 13.90 -1.02 11.62
CA VAL A 197 14.20 -0.04 10.58
C VAL A 197 15.00 -0.74 9.48
N PHE A 198 14.61 -0.54 8.23
CA PHE A 198 15.21 -1.19 7.06
C PHE A 198 15.08 -0.34 5.79
N ASP A 199 15.95 -0.59 4.82
CA ASP A 199 15.82 -0.12 3.44
C ASP A 199 15.10 -1.16 2.54
N ILE A 200 14.96 -0.84 1.25
CA ILE A 200 14.25 -1.67 0.28
C ILE A 200 14.98 -3.01 0.07
N GLU A 201 16.30 -2.96 -0.02
CA GLU A 201 17.17 -4.10 -0.26
C GLU A 201 17.14 -5.08 0.91
N GLN A 202 17.36 -4.59 2.14
CA GLN A 202 17.31 -5.39 3.37
C GLN A 202 15.95 -6.04 3.54
N PHE A 203 14.86 -5.32 3.26
CA PHE A 203 13.52 -5.87 3.34
C PHE A 203 13.25 -6.94 2.29
N SER A 204 13.69 -6.71 1.05
CA SER A 204 13.54 -7.67 -0.04
C SER A 204 14.34 -8.94 0.21
N ASP A 205 15.57 -8.82 0.72
CA ASP A 205 16.42 -9.94 1.07
C ASP A 205 15.87 -10.73 2.26
N TYR A 206 15.34 -10.04 3.27
CA TYR A 206 14.63 -10.70 4.38
C TYR A 206 13.44 -11.53 3.86
N CYS A 207 12.58 -10.92 3.05
CA CYS A 207 11.43 -11.59 2.48
C CYS A 207 11.83 -12.78 1.59
N ARG A 208 12.91 -12.65 0.81
CA ARG A 208 13.43 -13.69 -0.08
C ARG A 208 14.04 -14.86 0.69
N THR A 209 14.97 -14.57 1.60
CA THR A 209 15.85 -15.57 2.22
C THR A 209 15.28 -16.17 3.49
N ALA A 210 14.64 -15.37 4.34
CA ALA A 210 14.11 -15.86 5.60
C ALA A 210 12.77 -16.58 5.40
N HIS A 211 11.93 -16.08 4.48
CA HIS A 211 10.52 -16.46 4.43
C HIS A 211 9.98 -16.89 3.07
N GLY A 212 10.66 -16.55 1.99
CA GLY A 212 10.15 -16.73 0.64
C GLY A 212 8.81 -16.04 0.37
N ILE A 213 8.51 -14.92 1.02
CA ILE A 213 7.23 -14.18 0.85
C ILE A 213 7.38 -12.98 -0.10
N CYS A 214 6.27 -12.46 -0.62
CA CYS A 214 6.29 -11.32 -1.54
C CYS A 214 6.56 -10.00 -0.79
N PRO A 215 7.66 -9.28 -1.05
CA PRO A 215 7.96 -8.02 -0.33
C PRO A 215 6.89 -6.96 -0.57
N TYR A 216 6.43 -6.78 -1.82
CA TYR A 216 5.43 -5.77 -2.17
C TYR A 216 4.17 -5.89 -1.31
N TYR A 217 3.54 -7.07 -1.31
CA TYR A 217 2.34 -7.30 -0.51
C TYR A 217 2.62 -7.36 1.00
N THR A 218 3.79 -7.82 1.42
CA THR A 218 4.17 -7.79 2.84
C THR A 218 4.26 -6.37 3.36
N SER A 219 4.87 -5.44 2.61
CA SER A 219 4.98 -4.02 3.01
C SER A 219 3.61 -3.35 3.20
N ARG A 220 2.60 -3.77 2.41
CA ARG A 220 1.20 -3.30 2.50
C ARG A 220 0.53 -3.77 3.78
N LEU A 221 0.72 -5.03 4.16
CA LEU A 221 0.17 -5.58 5.40
C LEU A 221 0.74 -4.89 6.64
N LEU A 222 2.03 -4.54 6.60
CA LEU A 222 2.70 -3.86 7.71
C LEU A 222 2.14 -2.47 8.00
N ILE A 223 1.41 -1.82 7.07
CA ILE A 223 0.82 -0.47 7.24
C ILE A 223 -0.01 -0.35 8.53
N HIS A 224 -0.67 -1.43 8.95
CA HIS A 224 -1.56 -1.42 10.11
C HIS A 224 -0.85 -1.71 11.44
N ASP A 225 0.38 -2.23 11.40
CA ASP A 225 1.13 -2.69 12.59
C ASP A 225 2.43 -1.88 12.81
N VAL A 226 2.59 -0.73 12.16
CA VAL A 226 3.80 0.11 12.26
C VAL A 226 3.49 1.52 12.77
N GLN A 227 4.48 2.14 13.42
CA GLN A 227 4.39 3.49 13.95
C GLN A 227 4.67 4.55 12.88
N ILE A 228 5.55 4.25 11.93
CA ILE A 228 5.93 5.15 10.84
C ILE A 228 5.89 4.45 9.49
N ILE A 229 5.30 5.10 8.51
CA ILE A 229 5.14 4.64 7.13
C ILE A 229 5.89 5.62 6.25
N LEU A 230 6.91 5.13 5.54
CA LEU A 230 7.62 5.92 4.53
C LEU A 230 6.98 5.64 3.17
N CYS A 231 6.43 6.65 2.50
CA CYS A 231 5.78 6.45 1.19
C CYS A 231 5.90 7.66 0.27
N PRO A 232 5.86 7.50 -1.05
CA PRO A 232 5.85 8.66 -1.95
C PRO A 232 4.52 9.43 -1.88
N TYR A 233 4.54 10.71 -2.24
CA TYR A 233 3.37 11.59 -2.17
C TYR A 233 2.11 11.05 -2.84
N ASN A 234 2.26 10.40 -4.00
CA ASN A 234 1.13 9.91 -4.78
C ASN A 234 0.30 8.86 -4.01
N TYR A 235 0.87 8.18 -3.01
CA TYR A 235 0.13 7.23 -2.18
C TYR A 235 -0.88 7.92 -1.25
N LEU A 236 -0.66 9.19 -0.90
CA LEU A 236 -1.60 9.97 -0.10
C LEU A 236 -2.51 10.87 -0.97
N ILE A 237 -1.96 11.41 -2.06
CA ILE A 237 -2.64 12.42 -2.89
C ILE A 237 -3.56 11.79 -3.92
N ASP A 238 -3.18 10.67 -4.56
CA ASP A 238 -4.04 9.98 -5.52
C ASP A 238 -5.08 9.13 -4.76
N PRO A 239 -6.39 9.46 -4.85
CA PRO A 239 -7.42 8.71 -4.15
C PRO A 239 -7.48 7.24 -4.57
N ARG A 240 -7.17 6.91 -5.83
CA ARG A 240 -7.19 5.53 -6.33
C ARG A 240 -6.10 4.70 -5.66
N VAL A 241 -4.89 5.24 -5.58
CA VAL A 241 -3.77 4.59 -4.89
C VAL A 241 -4.07 4.47 -3.40
N ARG A 242 -4.53 5.55 -2.76
CA ARG A 242 -4.83 5.54 -1.32
C ARG A 242 -5.91 4.53 -0.94
N ASN A 243 -6.99 4.45 -1.73
CA ASN A 243 -8.09 3.51 -1.51
C ASN A 243 -7.63 2.07 -1.73
N SER A 244 -6.87 1.81 -2.79
CA SER A 244 -6.29 0.51 -3.08
C SER A 244 -5.34 0.03 -1.96
N MET A 245 -4.59 0.95 -1.36
CA MET A 245 -3.69 0.66 -0.24
C MET A 245 -4.40 0.60 1.12
N GLN A 246 -5.72 0.88 1.18
CA GLN A 246 -6.53 0.91 2.40
C GLN A 246 -5.90 1.78 3.52
N MET A 247 -5.25 2.86 3.11
CA MET A 247 -4.54 3.76 4.00
C MET A 247 -5.51 4.76 4.64
N SER A 248 -5.99 4.45 5.84
CA SER A 248 -6.68 5.44 6.68
C SER A 248 -5.67 6.46 7.22
N ILE A 249 -5.96 7.75 6.99
CA ILE A 249 -5.21 8.90 7.50
C ILE A 249 -5.92 9.58 8.68
N ASN A 250 -6.93 8.94 9.25
CA ASN A 250 -7.59 9.43 10.46
C ASN A 250 -6.64 9.26 11.65
N ASN A 251 -6.58 10.29 12.50
CA ASN A 251 -5.63 10.38 13.61
C ASN A 251 -4.19 10.07 13.16
N ALA A 252 -3.68 10.85 12.20
CA ALA A 252 -2.36 10.63 11.63
C ALA A 252 -1.54 11.92 11.59
N ILE A 253 -0.23 11.76 11.77
CA ILE A 253 0.77 12.80 11.55
C ILE A 253 1.28 12.65 10.11
N ILE A 254 1.03 13.64 9.27
CA ILE A 254 1.49 13.63 7.87
C ILE A 254 2.64 14.62 7.72
N ILE A 255 3.79 14.11 7.28
CA ILE A 255 5.00 14.89 6.99
C ILE A 255 5.22 14.85 5.48
N ILE A 256 5.22 16.02 4.85
CA ILE A 256 5.48 16.18 3.41
C ILE A 256 6.82 16.90 3.27
N ASP A 257 7.90 16.17 2.99
CA ASP A 257 9.26 16.72 2.88
C ASP A 257 9.67 16.95 1.43
N GLU A 258 10.06 18.18 1.09
CA GLU A 258 10.14 18.73 -0.27
C GLU A 258 8.75 19.01 -0.90
N ALA A 259 7.85 19.63 -0.13
CA ALA A 259 6.46 19.87 -0.52
C ALA A 259 6.26 20.82 -1.71
N HIS A 260 7.32 21.43 -2.25
CA HIS A 260 7.22 22.33 -3.40
C HIS A 260 6.72 21.63 -4.68
N ASN A 261 6.78 20.29 -4.76
CA ASN A 261 6.24 19.51 -5.87
C ASN A 261 4.83 18.95 -5.63
N ILE A 262 4.17 19.33 -4.53
CA ILE A 262 2.86 18.77 -4.18
C ILE A 262 1.77 19.14 -5.21
N GLU A 263 1.84 20.35 -5.76
CA GLU A 263 0.90 20.85 -6.76
C GLU A 263 0.98 20.02 -8.05
N ASP A 264 2.20 19.80 -8.55
CA ASP A 264 2.41 19.00 -9.76
C ASP A 264 1.94 17.56 -9.55
N CYS A 265 2.22 16.97 -8.38
CA CYS A 265 1.76 15.62 -8.04
C CYS A 265 0.22 15.53 -8.00
N ALA A 266 -0.46 16.55 -7.46
CA ALA A 266 -1.91 16.62 -7.44
C ALA A 266 -2.51 16.83 -8.83
N ARG A 267 -1.85 17.63 -9.68
CA ARG A 267 -2.26 17.83 -11.08
C ARG A 267 -2.11 16.54 -11.88
N GLU A 268 -0.99 15.83 -11.72
CA GLU A 268 -0.70 14.57 -12.41
C GLU A 268 -1.66 13.45 -12.02
N SER A 269 -2.06 13.35 -10.75
CA SER A 269 -2.99 12.30 -10.30
C SER A 269 -4.38 12.40 -10.94
N MET A 270 -4.82 13.62 -11.26
CA MET A 270 -6.11 13.90 -11.91
C MET A 270 -5.99 14.06 -13.44
N LYS A 271 -4.78 13.97 -13.98
CA LYS A 271 -4.52 14.13 -15.40
C LYS A 271 -4.97 12.89 -16.17
N PHE A 272 -5.70 13.12 -17.25
CA PHE A 272 -6.07 12.10 -18.23
C PHE A 272 -5.67 12.59 -19.62
N GLU A 273 -4.81 11.84 -20.30
CA GLU A 273 -4.40 12.10 -21.68
C GLU A 273 -4.79 10.91 -22.55
N MET A 274 -5.37 11.19 -23.72
CA MET A 274 -5.60 10.20 -24.78
C MET A 274 -4.93 10.67 -26.06
N ARG A 275 -4.20 9.77 -26.70
CA ARG A 275 -3.56 9.95 -28.00
C ARG A 275 -4.31 9.15 -29.06
N LYS A 276 -4.09 9.49 -30.33
CA LYS A 276 -4.65 8.73 -31.46
C LYS A 276 -4.35 7.23 -31.36
N TYR A 277 -3.13 6.87 -30.95
CA TYR A 277 -2.73 5.49 -30.72
C TYR A 277 -3.63 4.76 -29.71
N ASP A 278 -4.07 5.43 -28.64
CA ASP A 278 -4.93 4.82 -27.63
C ASP A 278 -6.32 4.49 -28.20
N PHE A 279 -6.85 5.34 -29.09
CA PHE A 279 -8.09 5.03 -29.83
C PHE A 279 -7.91 3.88 -30.82
N GLU A 280 -6.78 3.82 -31.53
CA GLU A 280 -6.47 2.74 -32.46
C GLU A 280 -6.36 1.39 -31.71
N GLN A 281 -5.71 1.38 -30.54
CA GLN A 281 -5.66 0.20 -29.66
C GLN A 281 -7.05 -0.19 -29.15
N ALA A 282 -7.85 0.77 -28.66
CA ALA A 282 -9.21 0.50 -28.19
C ALA A 282 -10.10 -0.10 -29.29
N LEU A 283 -10.02 0.42 -30.53
CA LEU A 283 -10.74 -0.14 -31.68
C LEU A 283 -10.28 -1.57 -31.99
N GLN A 284 -8.98 -1.82 -31.90
CA GLN A 284 -8.42 -3.15 -32.12
C GLN A 284 -8.93 -4.13 -31.06
N GLU A 285 -8.90 -3.76 -29.77
CA GLU A 285 -9.42 -4.57 -28.66
C GLU A 285 -10.93 -4.87 -28.83
N ILE A 286 -11.74 -3.87 -29.19
CA ILE A 286 -13.18 -4.06 -29.46
C ILE A 286 -13.38 -5.07 -30.60
N SER A 287 -12.61 -4.95 -31.70
CA SER A 287 -12.72 -5.87 -32.83
C SER A 287 -12.33 -7.31 -32.48
N MET A 288 -11.33 -7.48 -31.61
CA MET A 288 -10.92 -8.81 -31.13
C MET A 288 -12.00 -9.42 -30.25
N ASN A 289 -12.59 -8.62 -29.35
CA ASN A 289 -13.67 -9.08 -28.47
C ASN A 289 -14.96 -9.40 -29.24
N GLN A 290 -15.30 -8.64 -30.28
CA GLN A 290 -16.43 -8.97 -31.18
C GLN A 290 -16.24 -10.33 -31.84
N LYS A 291 -15.05 -10.59 -32.41
CA LYS A 291 -14.73 -11.91 -32.99
C LYS A 291 -14.79 -13.03 -31.96
N ALA A 292 -14.28 -12.79 -30.74
CA ALA A 292 -14.36 -13.77 -29.66
C ALA A 292 -15.83 -14.07 -29.27
N PHE A 293 -16.69 -13.06 -29.24
CA PHE A 293 -18.12 -13.20 -28.96
C PHE A 293 -18.84 -13.99 -30.06
N GLU A 294 -18.56 -13.72 -31.33
CA GLU A 294 -19.09 -14.48 -32.47
C GLU A 294 -18.67 -15.97 -32.41
N ILE A 295 -17.38 -16.23 -32.13
CA ILE A 295 -16.88 -17.60 -31.96
C ILE A 295 -17.56 -18.30 -30.77
N ALA A 296 -17.77 -17.60 -29.67
CA ALA A 296 -18.47 -18.13 -28.49
C ALA A 296 -19.93 -18.46 -28.81
N GLN A 297 -20.64 -17.62 -29.56
CA GLN A 297 -22.00 -17.89 -30.02
C GLN A 297 -22.09 -19.17 -30.85
N VAL A 298 -21.16 -19.36 -31.79
CA VAL A 298 -21.10 -20.59 -32.61
C VAL A 298 -20.84 -21.82 -31.74
N LYS A 299 -19.92 -21.74 -30.78
CA LYS A 299 -19.64 -22.84 -29.85
C LYS A 299 -20.84 -23.19 -28.97
N VAL A 300 -21.54 -22.19 -28.44
CA VAL A 300 -22.76 -22.41 -27.64
C VAL A 300 -23.85 -23.06 -28.49
N ALA A 301 -24.06 -22.60 -29.72
CA ALA A 301 -25.01 -23.21 -30.64
C ALA A 301 -24.67 -24.69 -30.94
N GLN A 302 -23.40 -25.01 -31.15
CA GLN A 302 -22.93 -26.39 -31.36
C GLN A 302 -23.12 -27.28 -30.12
N LEU A 303 -22.88 -26.75 -28.91
CA LEU A 303 -23.10 -27.50 -27.66
C LEU A 303 -24.58 -27.79 -27.41
N ILE A 304 -25.47 -26.82 -27.69
CA ILE A 304 -26.93 -27.01 -27.58
C ILE A 304 -27.41 -28.13 -28.52
N VAL A 305 -26.89 -28.18 -29.75
CA VAL A 305 -27.22 -29.24 -30.73
C VAL A 305 -26.74 -30.62 -30.27
N ASN A 306 -25.60 -30.69 -29.59
CA ASN A 306 -25.02 -31.96 -29.13
C ASN A 306 -25.69 -32.52 -27.85
N GLU A 307 -26.15 -31.68 -26.92
CA GLU A 307 -26.86 -32.14 -25.71
C GLU A 307 -28.31 -32.56 -25.95
N SER A 308 -28.94 -32.06 -27.01
CA SER A 308 -30.36 -32.31 -27.30
C SER A 308 -30.62 -33.59 -28.12
N GLY A 309 -29.59 -34.38 -28.43
CA GLY A 309 -29.74 -35.67 -29.14
C GLY A 309 -30.46 -35.56 -30.49
N PHE A 310 -30.48 -34.37 -31.10
CA PHE A 310 -31.31 -34.09 -32.26
C PHE A 310 -30.57 -34.51 -33.53
N SER A 311 -30.97 -35.65 -34.10
CA SER A 311 -30.50 -36.08 -35.41
C SER A 311 -30.90 -35.06 -36.47
N SER A 312 -29.89 -34.62 -37.23
CA SER A 312 -29.97 -33.76 -38.40
C SER A 312 -31.29 -33.81 -39.17
N THR A 313 -32.00 -32.68 -39.22
CA THR A 313 -32.74 -32.12 -40.38
C THR A 313 -33.76 -31.08 -39.88
N GLN A 314 -33.32 -29.86 -39.57
CA GLN A 314 -34.15 -28.65 -39.71
C GLN A 314 -33.30 -27.39 -39.60
N GLU A 315 -33.72 -26.35 -40.34
CA GLU A 315 -33.00 -25.11 -40.61
C GLU A 315 -32.48 -24.37 -39.36
N PRO A 316 -31.38 -23.60 -39.49
CA PRO A 316 -30.83 -22.83 -38.36
C PRO A 316 -31.87 -21.86 -37.80
N LEU A 317 -32.00 -21.85 -36.47
CA LEU A 317 -32.87 -20.94 -35.72
C LEU A 317 -32.66 -19.49 -36.19
N SER A 318 -33.74 -18.83 -36.61
CA SER A 318 -33.70 -17.45 -37.07
C SER A 318 -33.14 -16.50 -36.01
N SER A 319 -32.41 -15.47 -36.45
CA SER A 319 -31.71 -14.46 -35.66
C SER A 319 -32.54 -13.83 -34.53
N THR A 320 -33.87 -13.80 -34.67
CA THR A 320 -34.83 -13.23 -33.72
C THR A 320 -34.94 -14.01 -32.40
N GLN A 321 -34.77 -15.34 -32.41
CA GLN A 321 -34.88 -16.17 -31.20
C GLN A 321 -33.63 -16.08 -30.31
N LEU A 322 -32.46 -15.78 -30.90
CA LEU A 322 -31.21 -15.51 -30.18
C LEU A 322 -31.25 -14.17 -29.41
N THR A 323 -32.01 -13.18 -29.90
CA THR A 323 -32.07 -11.85 -29.28
C THR A 323 -32.82 -11.85 -27.94
N VAL A 324 -33.83 -12.72 -27.80
CA VAL A 324 -34.68 -12.80 -26.58
C VAL A 324 -33.91 -13.40 -25.40
N THR A 325 -33.08 -14.42 -25.65
CA THR A 325 -32.19 -15.02 -24.64
C THR A 325 -31.03 -14.09 -24.26
N GLN A 326 -30.52 -13.30 -25.20
CA GLN A 326 -29.50 -12.27 -24.93
C GLN A 326 -30.01 -11.13 -24.05
N GLN A 327 -31.24 -10.64 -24.28
CA GLN A 327 -31.84 -9.62 -23.40
C GLN A 327 -32.10 -10.14 -21.98
N GLN A 328 -32.45 -11.41 -21.83
CA GLN A 328 -32.63 -12.02 -20.51
C GLN A 328 -31.29 -12.27 -19.78
N ALA A 329 -30.21 -12.57 -20.51
CA ALA A 329 -28.86 -12.70 -19.96
C ALA A 329 -28.25 -11.32 -19.58
N ALA A 330 -28.44 -10.30 -20.42
CA ALA A 330 -27.95 -8.93 -20.17
C ALA A 330 -28.64 -8.24 -18.98
N ARG A 331 -29.90 -8.60 -18.68
CA ARG A 331 -30.60 -8.13 -17.47
C ARG A 331 -30.10 -8.77 -16.17
N ARG A 332 -29.32 -9.86 -16.24
CA ARG A 332 -28.66 -10.47 -15.06
C ARG A 332 -27.25 -9.92 -14.83
N SER A 333 -26.64 -9.27 -15.82
CA SER A 333 -25.32 -8.66 -15.73
C SER A 333 -25.36 -7.13 -15.54
N SER A 334 -26.55 -6.53 -15.37
CA SER A 334 -26.72 -5.11 -15.08
C SER A 334 -26.42 -4.77 -13.60
N GLY A 335 -25.23 -5.13 -13.15
CA GLY A 335 -24.68 -4.79 -11.85
C GLY A 335 -23.20 -5.15 -11.85
N TYR A 336 -22.36 -4.11 -11.83
CA TYR A 336 -20.89 -4.14 -11.84
C TYR A 336 -20.22 -4.22 -13.21
N SER A 337 -19.51 -3.15 -13.55
CA SER A 337 -18.56 -3.07 -14.66
C SER A 337 -17.40 -4.03 -14.39
N GLU A 338 -17.23 -5.03 -15.26
CA GLU A 338 -16.12 -6.00 -15.23
C GLU A 338 -14.74 -5.31 -15.36
N TYR A 339 -14.70 -4.08 -15.88
CA TYR A 339 -13.51 -3.22 -15.96
C TYR A 339 -13.01 -2.75 -14.59
N ASP A 340 -13.89 -2.60 -13.59
CA ASP A 340 -13.49 -2.21 -12.23
C ASP A 340 -12.88 -3.42 -11.49
N GLN A 341 -13.42 -4.63 -11.70
CA GLN A 341 -12.92 -5.85 -11.06
C GLN A 341 -11.50 -6.24 -11.50
N LEU A 342 -11.13 -5.95 -12.76
CA LEU A 342 -9.78 -6.22 -13.29
C LEU A 342 -8.71 -5.29 -12.70
N ASN A 343 -9.09 -4.11 -12.20
CA ASN A 343 -8.18 -3.08 -11.69
C ASN A 343 -8.15 -2.96 -10.16
N GLU A 344 -9.08 -3.59 -9.45
CA GLU A 344 -9.00 -3.70 -8.00
C GLU A 344 -7.79 -4.56 -7.61
N GLU A 345 -7.05 -4.17 -6.58
CA GLU A 345 -5.95 -4.97 -6.03
C GLU A 345 -6.54 -6.09 -5.15
N PRO A 346 -5.97 -7.30 -5.11
CA PRO A 346 -6.49 -8.35 -4.23
C PRO A 346 -6.37 -7.92 -2.77
N ASP A 347 -7.50 -7.92 -2.06
CA ASP A 347 -7.56 -7.51 -0.65
C ASP A 347 -6.95 -8.61 0.23
N LEU A 348 -5.78 -8.33 0.78
CA LEU A 348 -5.15 -9.25 1.72
C LEU A 348 -5.66 -9.10 3.15
N LEU A 349 -6.38 -8.02 3.47
CA LEU A 349 -6.99 -7.84 4.79
C LEU A 349 -8.16 -8.80 5.02
N GLU A 350 -8.80 -9.31 3.96
CA GLU A 350 -9.82 -10.36 4.08
C GLU A 350 -9.29 -11.62 4.79
N TYR A 351 -7.98 -11.89 4.67
CA TYR A 351 -7.32 -13.04 5.29
C TYR A 351 -6.82 -12.79 6.72
N LEU A 352 -7.00 -11.57 7.26
CA LEU A 352 -6.62 -11.21 8.63
C LEU A 352 -7.76 -11.42 9.65
N ASN A 353 -8.96 -11.82 9.19
CA ASN A 353 -10.14 -12.00 10.04
C ASN A 353 -10.39 -13.47 10.40
#